data_AF-A0A3D0CM57-F1
#
_entry.id   AF-A0A3D0CM57-F1
#
_cell.length_a   1.000
_cell.length_b   1.000
_cell.length_c   1.000
_cell.angle_alpha   90.00
_cell.angle_beta   90.00
_cell.angle_gamma   90.00
#
_symmetry.space_group_name_H-M   'P 1'
#
loop_
_entity.id
_entity.type
_entity.pdbx_description
1 polymer ?
#
loop_
_entity_poly.entity_id
_entity_poly.type
_entity_poly.pdbx_seq_one_letter_code
_entity_poly.pdbx_strand_id
1 'polypeptide(L)'
;MTLQILVIALIATLYRPKEATLSVLLYLLLGAIGLPVFSGGNGCLHTFIGQTGGFLLFFPLRALVTSLIANRKKSLIQIFIANFLGEVVLFIGGVIGFIIFTHSPILTTLKLVVLPFVLPDLIKITLTTLFSLLLLKALQSQSYFKIEK
;
A
#
# COMPACT_ATOMS: atom_id res chain seq x y z
N MET A 1 2.07 -10.82 -8.28
CA MET A 1 2.12 -9.38 -8.63
C MET A 1 0.70 -8.87 -8.78
N THR A 2 0.32 -7.75 -8.15
CA THR A 2 -1.06 -7.23 -8.25
C THR A 2 -1.07 -5.71 -8.36
N LEU A 3 -2.14 -5.14 -8.94
CA LEU A 3 -2.36 -3.69 -8.99
C LEU A 3 -3.00 -3.14 -7.70
N GLN A 4 -3.42 -4.01 -6.79
CA GLN A 4 -4.00 -3.64 -5.50
C GLN A 4 -3.06 -2.74 -4.69
N ILE A 5 -1.76 -3.05 -4.68
CA ILE A 5 -0.74 -2.26 -3.98
C ILE A 5 -0.64 -0.83 -4.55
N LEU A 6 -0.77 -0.68 -5.88
CA LEU A 6 -0.74 0.62 -6.55
C LEU A 6 -1.93 1.49 -6.11
N VAL A 7 -3.13 0.92 -6.05
CA VAL A 7 -4.33 1.65 -5.60
C VAL A 7 -4.19 2.10 -4.14
N ILE A 8 -3.68 1.22 -3.27
CA ILE A 8 -3.42 1.57 -1.86
C ILE A 8 -2.37 2.70 -1.76
N ALA A 9 -1.38 2.71 -2.66
CA ALA A 9 -0.34 3.73 -2.69
C ALA A 9 -0.91 5.10 -3.08
N LEU A 10 -1.81 5.11 -4.07
CA LEU A 10 -2.54 6.31 -4.47
C LEU A 10 -3.44 6.83 -3.35
N ILE A 11 -4.22 5.96 -2.70
CA ILE A 11 -5.05 6.34 -1.55
C ILE A 11 -4.17 6.98 -0.46
N ALA A 12 -3.05 6.34 -0.11
CA ALA A 12 -2.15 6.84 0.90
C ALA A 12 -1.49 8.18 0.52
N THR A 13 -1.22 8.41 -0.77
CA THR A 13 -0.61 9.65 -1.25
C THR A 13 -1.60 10.81 -1.31
N LEU A 14 -2.87 10.54 -1.66
CA LEU A 14 -3.88 11.57 -1.94
C LEU A 14 -4.64 12.03 -0.70
N TYR A 15 -4.89 11.11 0.24
CA TYR A 15 -5.71 11.36 1.41
C TYR A 15 -4.84 11.71 2.63
N ARG A 16 -5.45 12.43 3.58
CA ARG A 16 -4.87 12.66 4.90
C ARG A 16 -4.69 11.33 5.65
N PRO A 17 -3.80 11.27 6.65
CA PRO A 17 -3.44 10.00 7.29
C PRO A 17 -4.62 9.20 7.85
N LYS A 18 -5.53 9.86 8.56
CA LYS A 18 -6.69 9.20 9.15
C LYS A 18 -7.59 8.59 8.07
N GLU A 19 -7.89 9.34 7.03
CA GLU A 19 -8.76 8.96 5.93
C GLU A 19 -8.14 7.85 5.07
N ALA A 20 -6.84 7.93 4.78
CA ALA A 20 -6.11 6.89 4.07
C ALA A 20 -6.13 5.55 4.84
N THR A 21 -5.75 5.58 6.12
CA THR A 21 -5.70 4.39 6.96
C THR A 21 -7.10 3.80 7.17
N LEU A 22 -8.12 4.62 7.45
CA LEU A 22 -9.49 4.12 7.61
C LEU A 22 -10.06 3.55 6.31
N SER A 23 -9.75 4.13 5.15
CA SER A 23 -10.17 3.58 3.85
C SER A 23 -9.59 2.19 3.62
N VAL A 24 -8.31 2.00 3.96
CA VAL A 24 -7.64 0.70 3.83
C VAL A 24 -8.17 -0.30 4.87
N LEU A 25 -8.45 0.13 6.10
CA LEU A 25 -9.08 -0.73 7.10
C LEU A 25 -10.47 -1.19 6.66
N LEU A 26 -11.30 -0.28 6.14
CA LEU A 26 -12.61 -0.62 5.57
C LEU A 26 -12.47 -1.61 4.42
N TYR A 27 -11.51 -1.41 3.52
CA TYR A 27 -11.21 -2.34 2.45
C TYR A 27 -10.88 -3.76 2.97
N LEU A 28 -10.06 -3.86 4.02
CA LEU A 28 -9.75 -5.15 4.65
C LEU A 28 -10.97 -5.77 5.33
N LEU A 29 -11.80 -4.97 6.02
CA LEU A 29 -13.03 -5.45 6.65
C LEU A 29 -14.02 -5.99 5.62
N LEU A 30 -14.20 -5.30 4.49
CA LEU A 30 -15.03 -5.77 3.38
C LEU A 30 -14.54 -7.12 2.84
N GLY A 31 -13.23 -7.29 2.67
CA GLY A 31 -12.66 -8.58 2.32
C GLY A 31 -12.85 -9.62 3.40
N ALA A 32 -12.68 -9.28 4.68
CA ALA A 32 -12.84 -10.20 5.80
C ALA A 32 -14.26 -10.77 5.91
N ILE A 33 -15.30 -9.94 5.69
CA ILE A 33 -16.71 -10.40 5.68
C ILE A 33 -17.07 -11.25 4.44
N GLY A 34 -16.13 -11.44 3.51
CA GLY A 34 -16.28 -12.37 2.38
C GLY A 34 -16.51 -11.73 1.02
N LEU A 35 -16.44 -10.40 0.90
CA LEU A 35 -16.52 -9.77 -0.42
C LEU A 35 -15.24 -10.05 -1.23
N PRO A 36 -15.35 -10.35 -2.54
CA PRO A 36 -14.23 -10.74 -3.39
C PRO A 36 -13.39 -9.52 -3.84
N VAL A 37 -12.93 -8.71 -2.89
CA VAL A 37 -12.25 -7.43 -3.13
C VAL A 37 -10.73 -7.55 -3.18
N PHE A 38 -10.17 -8.68 -2.73
CA PHE A 38 -8.74 -8.95 -2.83
C PHE A 38 -8.37 -9.46 -4.23
N SER A 39 -7.09 -9.35 -4.56
CA SER A 39 -6.56 -9.78 -5.85
C SER A 39 -6.95 -11.23 -6.17
N GLY A 40 -7.37 -11.46 -7.42
CA GLY A 40 -7.89 -12.77 -7.85
C GLY A 40 -9.34 -13.04 -7.45
N GLY A 41 -10.08 -12.04 -6.94
CA GLY A 41 -11.46 -12.21 -6.48
C GLY A 41 -11.55 -12.92 -5.12
N ASN A 42 -10.49 -12.86 -4.32
CA ASN A 42 -10.43 -13.50 -3.01
C ASN A 42 -11.10 -12.66 -1.92
N GLY A 43 -11.50 -13.32 -0.84
CA GLY A 43 -12.10 -12.75 0.37
C GLY A 43 -12.17 -13.78 1.49
N CYS A 44 -12.80 -13.41 2.60
CA CYS A 44 -12.94 -14.13 3.87
C CYS A 44 -11.71 -14.05 4.79
N LEU A 45 -11.91 -14.39 6.07
CA LEU A 45 -10.83 -14.40 7.08
C LEU A 45 -9.64 -15.29 6.71
N HIS A 46 -9.86 -16.39 5.98
CA HIS A 46 -8.77 -17.30 5.61
C HIS A 46 -7.69 -16.62 4.75
N THR A 47 -8.03 -15.57 3.98
CA THR A 47 -7.04 -14.85 3.15
C THR A 47 -5.98 -14.14 4.00
N PHE A 48 -6.28 -13.84 5.27
CA PHE A 48 -5.33 -13.26 6.22
C PHE A 48 -4.39 -14.30 6.83
N ILE A 49 -4.74 -15.59 6.75
CA ILE A 49 -3.99 -16.71 7.33
C ILE A 49 -3.37 -17.50 6.17
N GLY A 50 -2.28 -16.96 5.62
CA GLY A 50 -1.57 -17.55 4.50
C GLY A 50 -0.21 -16.90 4.25
N GLN A 51 0.53 -17.44 3.28
CA GLN A 51 1.87 -16.96 2.91
C GLN A 51 1.92 -15.47 2.57
N THR A 52 0.82 -14.90 2.07
CA THR A 52 0.70 -13.49 1.71
C THR A 52 -0.11 -12.65 2.71
N GLY A 53 -0.63 -13.27 3.77
CA GLY A 53 -1.51 -12.61 4.75
C GLY A 53 -0.82 -11.45 5.48
N GLY A 54 0.49 -11.56 5.70
CA GLY A 54 1.30 -10.50 6.31
C GLY A 54 1.28 -9.18 5.53
N PHE A 55 1.15 -9.24 4.19
CA PHE A 55 1.01 -8.04 3.36
C PHE A 55 -0.33 -7.33 3.62
N LEU A 56 -1.44 -8.08 3.67
CA LEU A 56 -2.77 -7.53 3.94
C LEU A 56 -2.81 -6.83 5.30
N LEU A 57 -2.27 -7.47 6.33
CA LEU A 57 -2.24 -6.92 7.69
C LEU A 57 -1.39 -5.65 7.82
N PHE A 58 -0.38 -5.48 6.97
CA PHE A 58 0.49 -4.30 6.96
C PHE A 58 0.03 -3.19 6.02
N PHE A 59 -1.01 -3.38 5.19
CA PHE A 59 -1.54 -2.32 4.35
C PHE A 59 -1.97 -1.05 5.12
N PRO A 60 -2.64 -1.13 6.28
CA PRO A 60 -2.98 0.06 7.04
C PRO A 60 -1.74 0.83 7.52
N LEU A 61 -0.69 0.11 7.91
CA LEU A 61 0.57 0.71 8.37
C LEU A 61 1.34 1.34 7.21
N ARG A 62 1.41 0.66 6.06
CA ARG A 62 1.92 1.24 4.80
C ARG A 62 1.19 2.54 4.48
N ALA A 63 -0.15 2.51 4.49
CA ALA A 63 -0.96 3.68 4.16
C ALA A 63 -0.71 4.83 5.14
N LEU A 64 -0.60 4.53 6.43
CA LEU A 64 -0.28 5.51 7.47
C LEU A 64 1.10 6.14 7.24
N VAL A 65 2.14 5.33 7.04
CA VAL A 65 3.52 5.82 6.82
C VAL A 65 3.58 6.71 5.58
N THR A 66 3.04 6.24 4.46
CA THR A 66 3.06 7.03 3.22
C THR A 66 2.28 8.33 3.36
N SER A 67 1.07 8.32 3.94
CA SER A 67 0.23 9.52 4.10
C SER A 67 0.74 10.54 5.12
N LEU A 68 1.53 10.10 6.12
CA LEU A 68 2.18 11.02 7.06
C LEU A 68 3.30 11.82 6.38
N ILE A 69 4.01 11.20 5.43
CA ILE A 69 5.17 11.78 4.77
C ILE A 69 4.77 12.52 3.49
N ALA A 70 3.92 11.89 2.69
CA ALA A 70 3.33 12.48 1.50
C ALA A 70 2.33 13.56 1.89
N ASN A 71 2.40 14.71 1.23
CA ASN A 71 1.33 15.70 1.31
C ASN A 71 1.31 16.54 0.03
N ARG A 72 0.26 17.34 -0.13
CA ARG A 72 -0.02 18.09 -1.37
C ARG A 72 0.99 19.19 -1.69
N LYS A 73 1.81 19.58 -0.71
CA LYS A 73 2.88 20.58 -0.86
C LYS A 73 4.25 19.91 -1.12
N LYS A 74 4.35 18.58 -1.05
CA LYS A 74 5.62 17.85 -1.25
C LYS A 74 6.00 17.78 -2.73
N SER A 75 7.31 17.77 -2.99
CA SER A 75 7.87 17.54 -4.32
C SER A 75 7.70 16.08 -4.76
N LEU A 76 7.92 15.80 -6.05
CA LEU A 76 7.83 14.44 -6.60
C LEU A 76 8.77 13.47 -5.90
N ILE A 77 9.99 13.92 -5.62
CA ILE A 77 11.00 13.13 -4.93
C ILE A 77 10.52 12.77 -3.53
N GLN A 78 9.90 13.71 -2.81
CA GLN A 78 9.36 13.46 -1.47
C GLN A 78 8.18 12.48 -1.50
N ILE A 79 7.29 12.58 -2.49
CA ILE A 79 6.18 11.63 -2.68
C ILE A 79 6.71 10.23 -3.04
N PHE A 80 7.72 10.15 -3.90
CA PHE A 80 8.39 8.90 -4.25
C PHE A 80 9.00 8.25 -3.01
N ILE A 81 9.76 9.01 -2.21
CA ILE A 81 10.37 8.53 -0.97
C ILE A 81 9.29 8.07 0.03
N ALA A 82 8.18 8.80 0.16
CA ALA A 82 7.07 8.42 1.04
C ALA A 82 6.46 7.06 0.66
N ASN A 83 6.27 6.83 -0.65
CA ASN A 83 5.76 5.56 -1.17
C ASN A 83 6.80 4.43 -1.03
N PHE A 84 8.08 4.73 -1.27
CA PHE A 84 9.17 3.79 -1.08
C PHE A 84 9.27 3.32 0.38
N LEU A 85 9.19 4.24 1.35
CA LEU A 85 9.19 3.89 2.78
C LEU A 85 7.95 3.07 3.17
N GLY A 86 6.79 3.41 2.61
CA GLY A 86 5.58 2.58 2.76
C GLY A 86 5.76 1.16 2.21
N GLU A 87 6.46 1.01 1.09
CA GLU A 87 6.76 -0.29 0.50
C GLU A 87 7.73 -1.12 1.37
N VAL A 88 8.73 -0.48 1.97
CA VAL A 88 9.62 -1.14 2.95
C VAL A 88 8.82 -1.69 4.13
N VAL A 89 7.90 -0.88 4.68
CA VAL A 89 6.99 -1.33 5.75
C VAL A 89 6.16 -2.52 5.30
N LEU A 90 5.69 -2.49 4.05
CA LEU A 90 4.89 -3.58 3.49
C LEU A 90 5.70 -4.88 3.33
N PHE A 91 6.95 -4.79 2.86
CA PHE A 91 7.85 -5.95 2.79
C PHE A 91 8.19 -6.51 4.16
N ILE A 92 8.36 -5.66 5.19
CA ILE A 92 8.54 -6.14 6.58
C ILE A 92 7.35 -7.02 6.98
N GLY A 93 6.12 -6.56 6.74
CA GLY A 93 4.91 -7.34 7.01
C GLY A 93 4.85 -8.65 6.22
N GLY A 94 5.17 -8.60 4.93
CA GLY A 94 5.22 -9.77 4.06
C GLY A 94 6.24 -10.81 4.54
N VAL A 95 7.45 -10.39 4.88
CA VAL A 95 8.53 -11.25 5.39
C VAL A 95 8.14 -11.89 6.72
N ILE A 96 7.63 -11.09 7.67
CA ILE A 96 7.18 -11.60 8.98
C ILE A 96 6.06 -12.63 8.79
N GLY A 97 5.03 -12.30 8.02
CA GLY A 97 3.90 -13.20 7.77
C GLY A 97 4.33 -14.50 7.08
N PHE A 98 5.21 -14.41 6.08
CA PHE A 98 5.71 -15.58 5.37
C PHE A 98 6.54 -16.51 6.26
N ILE A 99 7.41 -15.96 7.11
CA ILE A 99 8.22 -16.75 8.06
C ILE A 99 7.32 -17.43 9.07
N ILE A 100 6.35 -16.71 9.66
CA ILE A 100 5.43 -17.28 10.64
C ILE A 100 4.62 -18.43 10.02
N PHE A 101 4.16 -18.29 8.77
CA PHE A 101 3.31 -19.29 8.13
C PHE A 101 4.08 -20.50 7.58
N THR A 102 5.29 -20.29 7.04
CA THR A 102 6.05 -21.36 6.35
C THR A 102 7.23 -21.89 7.14
N HIS A 103 7.61 -21.24 8.24
CA HIS A 103 8.84 -21.52 9.01
C HIS A 103 10.12 -21.48 8.16
N SER A 104 10.10 -20.76 7.04
CA SER A 104 11.24 -20.67 6.12
C SER A 104 12.38 -19.81 6.69
N PRO A 105 13.65 -20.14 6.40
CA PRO A 105 14.79 -19.29 6.75
C PRO A 105 14.70 -17.90 6.12
N ILE A 106 15.21 -16.88 6.81
CA ILE A 106 15.16 -15.47 6.36
C ILE A 106 15.70 -15.27 4.94
N LEU A 107 16.81 -15.92 4.60
CA LEU A 107 17.43 -15.77 3.27
C LEU A 107 16.52 -16.30 2.16
N THR A 108 15.85 -17.43 2.40
CA THR A 108 14.87 -18.00 1.47
C THR A 108 13.65 -17.08 1.35
N THR A 109 13.16 -16.58 2.47
CA THR A 109 12.04 -15.62 2.49
C THR A 109 12.36 -14.37 1.68
N LEU A 110 13.52 -13.75 1.86
CA LEU A 110 13.90 -12.55 1.09
C LEU A 110 13.94 -12.81 -0.42
N LYS A 111 14.43 -13.99 -0.84
CA LYS A 111 14.44 -14.39 -2.25
C LYS A 111 13.05 -14.60 -2.84
N LEU A 112 12.09 -15.07 -2.05
CA LEU A 112 10.74 -15.38 -2.53
C LEU A 112 9.76 -14.19 -2.38
N VAL A 113 9.95 -13.38 -1.35
CA VAL A 113 8.98 -12.36 -0.91
C VAL A 113 9.40 -10.94 -1.30
N VAL A 114 10.70 -10.66 -1.41
CA VAL A 114 11.20 -9.31 -1.69
C VAL A 114 11.77 -9.23 -3.10
N LEU A 115 12.80 -10.04 -3.40
CA LEU A 115 13.58 -9.94 -4.64
C LEU A 115 12.75 -9.88 -5.93
N PRO A 116 11.72 -10.74 -6.16
CA PRO A 116 10.93 -10.70 -7.39
C PRO A 116 10.04 -9.46 -7.51
N PHE A 117 9.80 -8.75 -6.42
CA PHE A 117 8.86 -7.61 -6.36
C PHE A 117 9.56 -6.25 -6.39
N VAL A 118 10.86 -6.16 -6.08
CA VAL A 118 11.62 -4.90 -6.04
C VAL A 118 11.46 -4.05 -7.30
N LEU A 119 11.83 -4.59 -8.47
CA LEU A 119 11.79 -3.85 -9.73
C LEU A 119 10.34 -3.45 -10.12
N PRO A 120 9.37 -4.37 -10.13
CA PRO A 120 7.97 -4.03 -10.37
C PRO A 120 7.38 -2.99 -9.41
N ASP A 121 7.73 -3.04 -8.13
CA ASP A 121 7.19 -2.11 -7.14
C ASP A 121 7.83 -0.73 -7.27
N LEU A 122 9.11 -0.64 -7.66
CA LEU A 122 9.71 0.63 -8.07
C LEU A 122 8.97 1.27 -9.26
N ILE A 123 8.55 0.46 -10.24
CA ILE A 123 7.72 0.94 -11.34
C ILE A 123 6.37 1.45 -10.81
N LYS A 124 5.70 0.70 -9.93
CA LYS A 124 4.40 1.12 -9.34
C LYS A 124 4.53 2.37 -8.49
N ILE A 125 5.61 2.53 -7.72
CA ILE A 125 5.88 3.74 -6.92
C ILE A 125 6.07 4.94 -7.84
N THR A 126 6.81 4.76 -8.94
CA THR A 126 6.99 5.80 -9.96
C THR A 126 5.64 6.20 -10.56
N LEU A 127 4.84 5.23 -11.01
CA LEU A 127 3.52 5.47 -11.57
C LEU A 127 2.58 6.16 -10.56
N THR A 128 2.58 5.71 -9.31
CA THR A 128 1.80 6.31 -8.23
C THR A 128 2.20 7.78 -8.04
N THR A 129 3.49 8.07 -8.03
CA THR A 129 4.00 9.43 -7.88
C THR A 129 3.53 10.32 -9.02
N LEU A 130 3.65 9.86 -10.27
CA LEU A 130 3.21 10.63 -11.45
C LEU A 130 1.69 10.82 -11.49
N PHE A 131 0.93 9.75 -11.26
CA PHE A 131 -0.53 9.81 -11.26
C PHE A 131 -1.09 10.64 -10.11
N SER A 132 -0.41 10.67 -8.96
CA SER A 132 -0.82 11.53 -7.84
C SER A 132 -0.87 13.00 -8.23
N LEU A 133 0.02 13.48 -9.11
CA LEU A 133 -0.01 14.86 -9.60
C LEU A 133 -1.22 15.14 -10.47
N LEU A 134 -1.49 14.24 -11.40
CA LEU A 134 -2.61 14.36 -12.33
C LEU A 134 -3.92 14.37 -11.55
N LEU A 135 -4.05 13.46 -10.58
CA LEU A 135 -5.22 13.36 -9.72
C LEU A 135 -5.34 14.56 -8.79
N LEU A 136 -4.27 14.99 -8.12
CA LEU A 136 -4.31 16.18 -7.27
C LEU A 136 -4.71 17.42 -8.07
N LYS A 137 -4.17 17.59 -9.30
CA LYS A 137 -4.54 18.68 -10.21
C LYS A 137 -6.00 18.60 -10.63
N ALA A 138 -6.49 17.42 -11.01
CA ALA A 138 -7.88 17.22 -11.40
C ALA A 138 -8.87 17.44 -10.24
N LEU A 139 -8.44 17.14 -9.01
CA LEU A 139 -9.27 17.22 -7.81
C LEU A 139 -9.20 18.58 -7.10
N GLN A 140 -8.39 19.55 -7.56
CA GLN A 140 -8.23 20.85 -6.88
C GLN A 140 -9.54 21.64 -6.71
N SER A 141 -10.54 21.38 -7.56
CA SER A 141 -11.87 22.00 -7.47
C SER A 141 -12.65 21.53 -6.24
N GLN A 142 -12.32 20.36 -5.68
CA GLN A 142 -13.00 19.81 -4.52
C GLN A 142 -12.45 20.41 -3.23
N SER A 143 -13.35 20.81 -2.32
CA SER A 143 -13.01 21.47 -1.05
C SER A 143 -11.98 20.69 -0.25
N TYR A 144 -12.14 19.36 -0.18
CA TYR A 144 -11.22 18.49 0.53
C TYR A 144 -9.79 18.55 -0.04
N PHE A 145 -9.62 18.65 -1.36
CA PHE A 145 -8.33 18.53 -2.07
C PHE A 145 -7.63 19.87 -2.30
N LYS A 146 -8.29 20.99 -1.97
CA LYS A 146 -7.73 22.33 -2.11
C LYS A 146 -6.43 22.46 -1.31
N ILE A 147 -5.41 23.04 -1.94
CA ILE A 147 -4.15 23.37 -1.27
C ILE A 147 -4.36 24.76 -0.66
N GLU A 148 -4.56 24.82 0.65
CA GLU A 148 -4.51 26.09 1.38
C GLU A 148 -3.11 26.67 1.20
N LYS A 149 -3.04 27.87 0.61
CA LYS A 149 -1.78 28.57 0.33
C LYS A 149 -1.02 28.75 1.64
#